data_AF-A0A1E7FSE4-F1
#
_entry.id   AF-A0A1E7FSE4-F1
#
_cell.length_a   1.000
_cell.length_b   1.000
_cell.length_c   1.000
_cell.angle_alpha   90.00
_cell.angle_beta   90.00
_cell.angle_gamma   90.00
#
_symmetry.space_group_name_H-M   'P 1'
#
loop_
_entity.id
_entity.type
_entity.pdbx_description
1 polymer ?
#
loop_
_entity_poly.entity_id
_entity_poly.type
_entity_poly.pdbx_seq_one_letter_code
_entity_poly.pdbx_strand_id
1 'polypeptide(L)'
;MTATAATTSRLFEQNKGSLIEGNQRNPSDQEKQLMDEMITKLADAKPYELPNAVRRAFRVVSSPQFFLRIAERADTAIDEDEIEKLAALASNLVATLEVVVETTEETLDERAKEVEEVLKAAADLETGEFLVPLLPEQVQRMRVVVENLEPYSLDEGFLSTVDAFMNKSHQDGMDGMVEILQKCLQQYSGVSILRARKNQQQQKDKESSSSSSESSTTATTTTAASELFEKLLKIDTAIWDEEIQKGMSSISDMSTQKLINEIQKTMETVVLGLENGSMAQRVQAEYLRELVTRVEAIQAKA
;
A
#
# COMPACT_ATOMS: atom_id res chain seq x y z
N MET A 1 37.50 19.86 32.28
CA MET A 1 37.40 18.41 32.06
C MET A 1 35.98 18.10 31.64
N THR A 2 35.72 18.15 30.35
CA THR A 2 34.41 17.95 29.74
C THR A 2 34.64 17.04 28.55
N ALA A 3 34.16 15.80 28.65
CA ALA A 3 34.23 14.85 27.57
C ALA A 3 32.88 14.14 27.44
N THR A 4 32.44 14.10 26.18
CA THR A 4 31.60 13.05 25.57
C THR A 4 30.09 13.10 25.83
N ALA A 5 29.39 13.81 24.94
CA ALA A 5 28.04 13.45 24.50
C ALA A 5 27.78 14.05 23.11
N ALA A 6 28.30 13.41 22.07
CA ALA A 6 27.94 13.69 20.67
C ALA A 6 28.10 12.41 19.84
N THR A 7 27.29 11.40 20.15
CA THR A 7 27.22 10.15 19.39
C THR A 7 25.76 9.77 19.18
N THR A 8 25.02 10.58 18.42
CA THR A 8 23.70 10.19 17.91
C THR A 8 23.30 11.03 16.70
N SER A 9 24.15 11.08 15.67
CA SER A 9 23.71 11.55 14.33
C SER A 9 24.72 11.17 13.24
N ARG A 10 24.98 9.86 13.07
CA ARG A 10 25.80 9.33 11.94
C ARG A 10 25.27 7.99 11.40
N LEU A 11 23.96 7.78 11.45
CA LEU A 11 23.30 6.65 10.78
C LEU A 11 22.52 7.08 9.52
N PHE A 12 22.48 8.38 9.21
CA PHE A 12 21.83 8.94 8.03
C PHE A 12 22.80 9.56 7.00
N GLU A 13 24.11 9.50 7.23
CA GLU A 13 25.11 9.83 6.21
C GLU A 13 25.66 8.56 5.56
N GLN A 14 24.75 7.73 5.03
CA GLN A 14 25.10 6.98 3.84
C GLN A 14 24.68 7.83 2.66
N ASN A 15 25.70 8.41 2.03
CA ASN A 15 25.70 9.10 0.77
C ASN A 15 24.78 8.38 -0.25
N LYS A 16 23.49 8.75 -0.28
CA LYS A 16 22.57 8.45 -1.38
C LYS A 16 22.81 9.48 -2.50
N GLY A 17 24.07 9.66 -2.88
CA GLY A 17 24.41 10.26 -4.16
C GLY A 17 23.84 9.34 -5.23
N SER A 18 22.99 9.90 -6.08
CA SER A 18 22.38 9.21 -7.22
C SER A 18 23.46 8.52 -8.06
N LEU A 19 23.50 7.19 -8.05
CA LEU A 19 24.51 6.43 -8.81
C LEU A 19 24.31 6.48 -10.34
N ILE A 20 23.23 7.14 -10.80
CA ILE A 20 23.16 7.69 -12.16
C ILE A 20 22.43 9.02 -12.02
N GLU A 21 23.16 10.10 -11.71
CA GLU A 21 22.71 11.48 -11.95
C GLU A 21 22.26 11.57 -13.41
N GLY A 22 20.97 11.84 -13.60
CA GLY A 22 20.34 11.86 -14.91
C GLY A 22 20.98 12.87 -15.85
N ASN A 23 21.14 12.46 -17.11
CA ASN A 23 21.21 13.27 -18.33
C ASN A 23 22.19 14.46 -18.43
N GLN A 24 22.97 14.79 -17.40
CA GLN A 24 23.80 16.01 -17.38
C GLN A 24 25.30 15.75 -17.61
N ARG A 25 25.74 14.50 -17.54
CA ARG A 25 27.14 14.12 -17.78
C ARG A 25 27.24 12.99 -18.80
N ASN A 26 28.36 12.96 -19.51
CA ASN A 26 28.69 11.82 -20.35
C ASN A 26 28.86 10.57 -19.46
N PRO A 27 28.30 9.42 -19.87
CA PRO A 27 28.45 8.18 -19.13
C PRO A 27 29.91 7.74 -19.08
N SER A 28 30.34 7.29 -17.90
CA SER A 28 31.64 6.64 -17.69
C SER A 28 31.75 5.34 -18.48
N ASP A 29 32.97 4.83 -18.66
CA ASP A 29 33.19 3.58 -19.40
C ASP A 29 32.48 2.37 -18.74
N GLN A 30 32.37 2.38 -17.41
CA GLN A 30 31.61 1.35 -16.68
C GLN A 30 30.11 1.45 -16.96
N GLU A 31 29.54 2.66 -16.99
CA GLU A 31 28.14 2.89 -17.34
C GLU A 31 27.87 2.48 -18.80
N LYS A 32 28.80 2.74 -19.71
CA LYS A 32 28.70 2.30 -21.11
C LYS A 32 28.67 0.78 -21.23
N GLN A 33 29.53 0.06 -20.51
CA GLN A 33 29.51 -1.40 -20.49
C GLN A 33 28.17 -1.95 -19.97
N LEU A 34 27.62 -1.37 -18.91
CA LEU A 34 26.31 -1.75 -18.39
C LEU A 34 25.19 -1.49 -19.41
N MET A 35 25.23 -0.36 -20.11
CA MET A 35 24.29 -0.07 -21.20
C MET A 35 24.44 -1.09 -22.32
N ASP A 36 25.65 -1.47 -22.71
CA ASP A 36 25.89 -2.46 -23.77
C ASP A 36 25.31 -3.82 -23.41
N GLU A 37 25.54 -4.29 -22.18
CA GLU A 37 24.94 -5.53 -21.68
C GLU A 37 23.41 -5.49 -21.69
N MET A 38 22.83 -4.35 -21.28
CA MET A 38 21.38 -4.16 -21.31
C MET A 38 20.84 -4.13 -22.74
N ILE A 39 21.50 -3.44 -23.66
CA ILE A 39 21.12 -3.38 -25.08
C ILE A 39 21.08 -4.79 -25.65
N THR A 40 22.12 -5.60 -25.39
CA THR A 40 22.15 -7.00 -25.85
C THR A 40 20.99 -7.80 -25.25
N LYS A 41 20.77 -7.72 -23.93
CA LYS A 41 19.67 -8.44 -23.26
C LYS A 41 18.28 -8.03 -23.78
N LEU A 42 18.07 -6.75 -24.07
CA LEU A 42 16.80 -6.24 -24.58
C LEU A 42 16.60 -6.55 -26.07
N ALA A 43 17.67 -6.54 -26.88
CA ALA A 43 17.62 -6.91 -28.29
C ALA A 43 17.24 -8.39 -28.47
N ASP A 44 17.74 -9.25 -27.58
CA ASP A 44 17.46 -10.69 -27.61
C ASP A 44 16.19 -11.08 -26.81
N ALA A 45 15.56 -10.12 -26.12
CA ALA A 45 14.35 -10.37 -25.34
C ALA A 45 13.16 -10.69 -26.26
N LYS A 46 12.30 -11.60 -25.80
CA LYS A 46 11.07 -11.89 -26.54
C LYS A 46 10.10 -10.71 -26.46
N PRO A 47 9.29 -10.45 -27.50
CA PRO A 47 8.40 -9.28 -27.55
C PRO A 47 7.49 -9.12 -26.32
N TYR A 48 6.99 -10.23 -25.75
CA TYR A 48 6.10 -10.19 -24.57
C TYR A 48 6.83 -9.95 -23.23
N GLU A 49 8.15 -10.11 -23.18
CA GLU A 49 8.96 -9.89 -21.97
C GLU A 49 9.47 -8.45 -21.90
N LEU A 50 9.53 -7.77 -23.06
CA LEU A 50 10.06 -6.43 -23.23
C LEU A 50 9.36 -5.38 -22.34
N PRO A 51 8.01 -5.32 -22.21
CA PRO A 51 7.36 -4.33 -21.36
C PRO A 51 7.75 -4.45 -19.87
N ASN A 52 7.85 -5.69 -19.36
CA ASN A 52 8.25 -5.93 -17.99
C ASN A 52 9.73 -5.64 -17.75
N ALA A 53 10.59 -5.92 -18.72
CA ALA A 53 12.01 -5.58 -18.66
C ALA A 53 12.21 -4.06 -18.67
N VAL A 54 11.49 -3.35 -19.55
CA VAL A 54 11.49 -1.88 -19.65
C VAL A 54 10.97 -1.25 -18.37
N ARG A 55 9.89 -1.73 -17.76
CA ARG A 55 9.39 -1.22 -16.46
C ARG A 55 10.46 -1.27 -15.36
N ARG A 56 11.19 -2.39 -15.24
CA ARG A 56 12.24 -2.55 -14.21
C ARG A 56 13.46 -1.68 -14.47
N ALA A 57 13.79 -1.47 -15.74
CA ALA A 57 14.96 -0.69 -16.15
C ALA A 57 14.63 0.74 -16.58
N PHE A 58 13.38 1.20 -16.37
CA PHE A 58 12.79 2.39 -17.00
C PHE A 58 13.72 3.59 -16.94
N ARG A 59 14.25 3.89 -15.75
CA ARG A 59 15.15 5.01 -15.47
C ARG A 59 16.38 5.08 -16.40
N VAL A 60 16.92 3.93 -16.81
CA VAL A 60 18.09 3.86 -17.70
C VAL A 60 17.65 3.88 -19.16
N VAL A 61 16.67 3.05 -19.50
CA VAL A 61 16.22 2.89 -20.89
C VAL A 61 15.42 4.08 -21.43
N SER A 62 14.84 4.89 -20.55
CA SER A 62 14.14 6.14 -20.91
C SER A 62 15.10 7.32 -21.11
N SER A 63 16.41 7.12 -20.93
CA SER A 63 17.40 8.20 -21.06
C SER A 63 17.84 8.40 -22.53
N PRO A 64 18.04 9.65 -22.99
CA PRO A 64 18.57 9.92 -24.32
C PRO A 64 19.95 9.26 -24.57
N GLN A 65 20.77 9.16 -23.53
CA GLN A 65 22.11 8.54 -23.61
C GLN A 65 22.04 7.04 -23.96
N PHE A 66 21.00 6.34 -23.52
CA PHE A 66 20.79 4.94 -23.87
C PHE A 66 20.52 4.78 -25.37
N PHE A 67 19.69 5.65 -25.95
CA PHE A 67 19.42 5.66 -27.40
C PHE A 67 20.65 6.08 -28.21
N LEU A 68 21.41 7.07 -27.75
CA LEU A 68 22.70 7.43 -28.36
C LEU A 68 23.67 6.25 -28.35
N ARG A 69 23.69 5.46 -27.27
CA ARG A 69 24.54 4.26 -27.20
C ARG A 69 24.12 3.17 -28.17
N ILE A 70 22.81 2.98 -28.38
CA ILE A 70 22.29 2.07 -29.42
C ILE A 70 22.75 2.54 -30.80
N ALA A 71 22.67 3.84 -31.09
CA ALA A 71 23.12 4.41 -32.36
C ALA A 71 24.63 4.23 -32.57
N GLU A 72 25.46 4.53 -31.55
CA GLU A 72 26.90 4.28 -31.60
C GLU A 72 27.23 2.80 -31.88
N ARG A 73 26.50 1.88 -31.22
CA ARG A 73 26.68 0.44 -31.48
C ARG A 73 26.31 0.07 -32.91
N ALA A 74 25.21 0.61 -33.43
CA ALA A 74 24.78 0.37 -34.80
C ALA A 74 25.80 0.91 -35.82
N ASP A 75 26.37 2.10 -35.59
CA ASP A 75 27.41 2.69 -36.45
C ASP A 75 28.73 1.89 -36.45
N THR A 76 29.03 1.21 -35.35
CA THR A 76 30.25 0.36 -35.23
C THR A 76 30.03 -1.10 -35.59
N ALA A 77 28.77 -1.53 -35.76
CA ALA A 77 28.43 -2.89 -36.12
C ALA A 77 28.82 -3.16 -37.58
N ILE A 78 29.40 -4.34 -37.81
CA ILE A 78 29.85 -4.78 -39.14
C ILE A 78 28.83 -5.75 -39.75
N ASP A 79 28.08 -6.45 -38.89
CA ASP A 79 27.07 -7.42 -39.28
C ASP A 79 25.73 -6.72 -39.58
N GLU A 80 25.20 -6.95 -40.78
CA GLU A 80 23.94 -6.34 -41.23
C GLU A 80 22.77 -6.80 -40.35
N ASP A 81 22.79 -8.05 -39.89
CA ASP A 81 21.81 -8.60 -38.97
C ASP A 81 21.85 -7.90 -37.59
N GLU A 82 23.04 -7.51 -37.10
CA GLU A 82 23.18 -6.78 -35.84
C GLU A 82 22.66 -5.34 -35.97
N ILE A 83 22.95 -4.67 -37.09
CA ILE A 83 22.43 -3.33 -37.38
C ILE A 83 20.89 -3.35 -37.41
N GLU A 84 20.29 -4.32 -38.11
CA GLU A 84 18.84 -4.45 -38.19
C GLU A 84 18.23 -4.72 -36.81
N LYS A 85 18.84 -5.60 -36.00
CA LYS A 85 18.38 -5.88 -34.62
C LYS A 85 18.43 -4.64 -33.73
N LEU A 86 19.49 -3.84 -33.80
CA LEU A 86 19.63 -2.62 -32.99
C LEU A 86 18.61 -1.55 -33.40
N ALA A 87 18.36 -1.39 -34.70
CA ALA A 87 17.33 -0.48 -35.22
C ALA A 87 15.91 -0.93 -34.81
N ALA A 88 15.63 -2.24 -34.89
CA ALA A 88 14.38 -2.84 -34.44
C ALA A 88 14.20 -2.69 -32.93
N LEU A 89 15.25 -2.92 -32.14
CA LEU A 89 15.24 -2.70 -30.69
C LEU A 89 14.90 -1.24 -30.37
N ALA A 90 15.57 -0.27 -31.00
CA ALA A 90 15.33 1.15 -30.75
C ALA A 90 13.85 1.51 -31.00
N SER A 91 13.30 1.05 -32.12
CA SER A 91 11.89 1.30 -32.48
C SER A 91 10.91 0.64 -31.51
N ASN A 92 11.15 -0.64 -31.17
CA ASN A 92 10.31 -1.37 -30.21
C ASN A 92 10.41 -0.78 -28.80
N LEU A 93 11.58 -0.28 -28.41
CA LEU A 93 11.81 0.33 -27.11
C LEU A 93 11.04 1.65 -26.96
N VAL A 94 11.01 2.50 -27.99
CA VAL A 94 10.19 3.74 -27.98
C VAL A 94 8.71 3.39 -27.80
N ALA A 95 8.17 2.50 -28.63
CA ALA A 95 6.76 2.11 -28.52
C ALA A 95 6.44 1.47 -27.16
N THR A 96 7.36 0.66 -26.62
CA THR A 96 7.18 0.04 -25.30
C THR A 96 7.25 1.07 -24.18
N LEU A 97 8.12 2.07 -24.28
CA LEU A 97 8.20 3.17 -23.31
C LEU A 97 6.91 3.96 -23.27
N GLU A 98 6.35 4.31 -24.43
CA GLU A 98 5.06 5.00 -24.53
C GLU A 98 3.95 4.22 -23.83
N VAL A 99 3.80 2.92 -24.14
CA VAL A 99 2.81 2.05 -23.48
C VAL A 99 3.04 1.98 -21.98
N VAL A 100 4.30 1.85 -21.52
CA VAL A 100 4.61 1.80 -20.09
C VAL A 100 4.26 3.11 -19.38
N VAL A 101 4.52 4.26 -19.99
CA VAL A 101 4.14 5.57 -19.45
C VAL A 101 2.62 5.69 -19.40
N GLU A 102 1.93 5.43 -20.51
CA GLU A 102 0.47 5.52 -20.62
C GLU A 102 -0.21 4.63 -19.57
N THR A 103 0.16 3.36 -19.47
CA THR A 103 -0.41 2.47 -18.46
C THR A 103 -0.10 2.93 -17.03
N THR A 104 1.06 3.55 -16.80
CA THR A 104 1.42 4.05 -15.46
C THR A 104 0.61 5.29 -15.11
N GLU A 105 0.43 6.21 -16.05
CA GLU A 105 -0.42 7.39 -15.89
C GLU A 105 -1.88 6.99 -15.65
N GLU A 106 -2.42 6.07 -16.45
CA GLU A 106 -3.75 5.50 -16.25
C GLU A 106 -3.91 4.89 -14.85
N THR A 107 -2.93 4.08 -14.41
CA THR A 107 -2.97 3.46 -13.08
C THR A 107 -2.95 4.53 -11.98
N LEU A 108 -2.10 5.56 -12.11
CA LEU A 108 -2.03 6.66 -11.14
C LEU A 108 -3.35 7.44 -11.08
N ASP A 109 -3.95 7.73 -12.24
CA ASP A 109 -5.24 8.42 -12.36
C ASP A 109 -6.38 7.59 -11.79
N GLU A 110 -6.38 6.27 -12.02
CA GLU A 110 -7.35 5.34 -11.42
C GLU A 110 -7.25 5.37 -9.89
N ARG A 111 -6.04 5.22 -9.32
CA ARG A 111 -5.85 5.28 -7.87
C ARG A 111 -6.27 6.64 -7.29
N ALA A 112 -5.96 7.73 -7.98
CA ALA A 112 -6.39 9.07 -7.58
C ALA A 112 -7.92 9.20 -7.56
N LYS A 113 -8.61 8.69 -8.60
CA LYS A 113 -10.07 8.69 -8.66
C LYS A 113 -10.71 7.88 -7.53
N GLU A 114 -10.15 6.72 -7.19
CA GLU A 114 -10.63 5.89 -6.07
C GLU A 114 -10.51 6.64 -4.73
N VAL A 115 -9.38 7.29 -4.48
CA VAL A 115 -9.19 8.14 -3.28
C VAL A 115 -10.18 9.31 -3.30
N GLU A 116 -10.31 10.01 -4.42
CA GLU A 116 -11.27 11.11 -4.56
C GLU A 116 -12.72 10.67 -4.32
N GLU A 117 -13.12 9.48 -4.76
CA GLU A 117 -14.46 8.95 -4.54
C GLU A 117 -14.74 8.78 -3.04
N VAL A 118 -13.77 8.22 -2.30
CA VAL A 118 -13.86 8.10 -0.84
C VAL A 118 -13.94 9.48 -0.19
N LEU A 119 -13.14 10.45 -0.65
CA LEU A 119 -13.17 11.81 -0.11
C LEU A 119 -14.50 12.51 -0.41
N LYS A 120 -15.03 12.43 -1.63
CA LYS A 120 -16.33 13.03 -2.00
C LYS A 120 -17.46 12.50 -1.11
N ALA A 121 -17.41 11.24 -0.69
CA ALA A 121 -18.39 10.69 0.24
C ALA A 121 -18.37 11.36 1.63
N ALA A 122 -17.23 11.93 2.03
CA ALA A 122 -17.05 12.68 3.26
C ALA A 122 -17.61 14.12 3.19
N ALA A 123 -17.78 14.67 1.99
CA ALA A 123 -18.30 16.03 1.81
C ALA A 123 -19.78 16.12 2.20
N ASP A 124 -20.23 17.34 2.50
CA ASP A 124 -21.65 17.65 2.57
C ASP A 124 -22.32 17.44 1.20
N LEU A 125 -23.53 16.87 1.20
CA LEU A 125 -24.21 16.49 -0.03
C LEU A 125 -24.81 17.68 -0.78
N GLU A 126 -25.09 18.78 -0.07
CA GLU A 126 -25.70 19.98 -0.65
C GLU A 126 -24.64 20.99 -1.05
N THR A 127 -23.66 21.24 -0.20
CA THR A 127 -22.63 22.28 -0.43
C THR A 127 -21.38 21.74 -1.12
N GLY A 128 -21.11 20.43 -1.02
CA GLY A 128 -19.83 19.84 -1.45
C GLY A 128 -18.64 20.24 -0.57
N GLU A 129 -18.88 20.93 0.55
CA GLU A 129 -17.83 21.36 1.47
C GLU A 129 -17.49 20.27 2.49
N PHE A 130 -16.27 20.31 2.99
CA PHE A 130 -15.82 19.44 4.07
C PHE A 130 -16.04 20.11 5.42
N LEU A 131 -16.81 19.46 6.29
CA LEU A 131 -16.99 19.87 7.68
C LEU A 131 -16.10 19.01 8.56
N VAL A 132 -15.14 19.63 9.24
CA VAL A 132 -14.21 18.94 10.14
C VAL A 132 -14.45 19.43 11.57
N PRO A 133 -14.68 18.55 12.57
CA PRO A 133 -14.69 17.08 12.46
C PRO A 133 -15.89 16.55 11.65
N LEU A 134 -15.67 15.45 10.92
CA LEU A 134 -16.70 14.80 10.11
C LEU A 134 -17.86 14.28 10.98
N LEU A 135 -19.07 14.39 10.45
CA LEU A 135 -20.25 13.81 11.07
C LEU A 135 -20.23 12.27 10.96
N PRO A 136 -20.84 11.53 11.91
CA PRO A 136 -20.88 10.06 11.87
C PRO A 136 -21.44 9.52 10.54
N GLU A 137 -22.42 10.20 9.97
CA GLU A 137 -23.01 9.83 8.68
C GLU A 137 -22.02 10.00 7.51
N GLN A 138 -21.16 11.03 7.54
CA GLN A 138 -20.11 11.23 6.54
C GLN A 138 -19.06 10.12 6.63
N VAL A 139 -18.61 9.78 7.85
CA VAL A 139 -17.66 8.68 8.08
C VAL A 139 -18.25 7.34 7.61
N GLN A 140 -19.54 7.10 7.88
CA GLN A 140 -20.23 5.90 7.40
C GLN A 140 -20.35 5.86 5.87
N ARG A 141 -20.58 6.99 5.20
CA ARG A 141 -20.57 7.06 3.72
C ARG A 141 -19.18 6.75 3.16
N MET A 142 -18.12 7.32 3.73
CA MET A 142 -16.74 6.98 3.34
C MET A 142 -16.48 5.49 3.46
N ARG A 143 -16.91 4.87 4.57
CA ARG A 143 -16.80 3.42 4.78
C ARG A 143 -17.50 2.64 3.67
N VAL A 144 -18.74 3.00 3.32
CA VAL A 144 -19.49 2.30 2.27
C VAL A 144 -18.75 2.34 0.94
N VAL A 145 -18.13 3.48 0.59
CA VAL A 145 -17.30 3.57 -0.63
C VAL A 145 -16.10 2.63 -0.53
N VAL A 146 -15.32 2.68 0.55
CA VAL A 146 -14.16 1.79 0.74
C VAL A 146 -14.56 0.30 0.72
N GLU A 147 -15.71 -0.06 1.28
CA GLU A 147 -16.24 -1.42 1.27
C GLU A 147 -16.67 -1.90 -0.13
N ASN A 148 -17.05 -0.98 -1.01
CA ASN A 148 -17.47 -1.26 -2.38
C ASN A 148 -16.32 -1.21 -3.39
N LEU A 149 -15.18 -0.61 -3.04
CA LEU A 149 -13.98 -0.67 -3.85
C LEU A 149 -13.50 -2.10 -4.02
N GLU A 150 -13.02 -2.43 -5.22
CA GLU A 150 -12.55 -3.77 -5.55
C GLU A 150 -11.38 -4.18 -4.64
N PRO A 151 -11.26 -5.47 -4.25
CA PRO A 151 -10.20 -5.92 -3.35
C PRO A 151 -8.78 -5.63 -3.85
N TYR A 152 -8.58 -5.62 -5.17
CA TYR A 152 -7.28 -5.32 -5.78
C TYR A 152 -7.01 -3.81 -5.90
N SER A 153 -8.02 -2.96 -5.72
CA SER A 153 -7.87 -1.51 -5.68
C SER A 153 -7.29 -1.03 -4.36
N LEU A 154 -7.62 -1.72 -3.26
CA LEU A 154 -7.11 -1.43 -1.91
C LEU A 154 -5.69 -2.00 -1.70
N ASP A 155 -4.77 -1.63 -2.58
CA ASP A 155 -3.38 -2.09 -2.60
C ASP A 155 -2.39 -1.00 -2.15
N GLU A 156 -1.10 -1.27 -2.32
CA GLU A 156 -0.02 -0.34 -1.97
C GLU A 156 -0.11 0.96 -2.80
N GLY A 157 -0.63 0.90 -4.03
CA GLY A 157 -0.84 2.07 -4.89
C GLY A 157 -1.86 3.02 -4.28
N PHE A 158 -3.00 2.50 -3.82
CA PHE A 158 -4.01 3.30 -3.12
C PHE A 158 -3.42 3.98 -1.87
N LEU A 159 -2.69 3.23 -1.04
CA LEU A 159 -2.06 3.80 0.15
C LEU A 159 -1.01 4.87 -0.18
N SER A 160 -0.20 4.65 -1.22
CA SER A 160 0.78 5.63 -1.69
C SER A 160 0.12 6.92 -2.18
N THR A 161 -1.03 6.81 -2.84
CA THR A 161 -1.79 7.99 -3.26
C THR A 161 -2.39 8.74 -2.07
N VAL A 162 -2.95 8.03 -1.08
CA VAL A 162 -3.46 8.66 0.17
C VAL A 162 -2.33 9.37 0.92
N ASP A 163 -1.17 8.74 1.07
CA ASP A 163 0.01 9.35 1.71
C ASP A 163 0.51 10.58 0.96
N ALA A 164 0.59 10.52 -0.38
CA ALA A 164 0.95 11.67 -1.20
C ALA A 164 -0.03 12.84 -1.03
N PHE A 165 -1.34 12.56 -1.03
CA PHE A 165 -2.37 13.58 -0.80
C PHE A 165 -2.28 14.16 0.61
N MET A 166 -1.94 13.34 1.61
CA MET A 166 -1.81 13.78 3.00
C MET A 166 -0.59 14.69 3.18
N ASN A 167 0.56 14.29 2.61
CA ASN A 167 1.78 15.10 2.63
C ASN A 167 1.58 16.44 1.92
N LYS A 168 0.88 16.45 0.77
CA LYS A 168 0.55 17.68 0.05
C LYS A 168 -0.40 18.57 0.87
N SER A 169 -1.46 18.00 1.43
CA SER A 169 -2.41 18.74 2.28
C SER A 169 -1.72 19.36 3.49
N HIS A 170 -0.78 18.65 4.09
CA HIS A 170 0.03 19.18 5.19
C HIS A 170 0.94 20.34 4.76
N GLN A 171 1.60 20.23 3.61
CA GLN A 171 2.43 21.31 3.04
C GLN A 171 1.61 22.55 2.70
N ASP A 172 0.37 22.36 2.24
CA ASP A 172 -0.57 23.43 1.90
C ASP A 172 -1.29 24.01 3.12
N GLY A 173 -1.02 23.52 4.34
CA GLY A 173 -1.64 23.99 5.58
C GLY A 173 -3.13 23.61 5.72
N MET A 174 -3.58 22.60 4.99
CA MET A 174 -4.96 22.10 5.00
C MET A 174 -5.13 21.00 6.06
N ASP A 175 -5.02 21.37 7.34
CA ASP A 175 -5.07 20.43 8.46
C ASP A 175 -6.36 19.59 8.49
N GLY A 176 -7.50 20.20 8.14
CA GLY A 176 -8.77 19.49 8.04
C GLY A 176 -8.77 18.38 6.97
N MET A 177 -8.06 18.59 5.85
CA MET A 177 -7.92 17.57 4.81
C MET A 177 -7.02 16.42 5.28
N VAL A 178 -5.97 16.73 6.04
CA VAL A 178 -5.12 15.70 6.67
C VAL A 178 -5.97 14.82 7.58
N GLU A 179 -6.85 15.40 8.40
CA GLU A 179 -7.76 14.63 9.28
C GLU A 179 -8.72 13.72 8.48
N ILE A 180 -9.29 14.20 7.38
CA ILE A 180 -10.16 13.40 6.52
C ILE A 180 -9.39 12.25 5.85
N LEU A 181 -8.16 12.49 5.39
CA LEU A 181 -7.31 11.45 4.83
C LEU A 181 -6.90 10.42 5.89
N GLN A 182 -6.69 10.83 7.14
CA GLN A 182 -6.49 9.90 8.26
C GLN A 182 -7.74 9.03 8.48
N LYS A 183 -8.95 9.60 8.40
CA LYS A 183 -10.20 8.82 8.44
C LYS A 183 -10.28 7.83 7.28
N CYS A 184 -9.81 8.19 6.08
CA CYS A 184 -9.71 7.26 4.94
C CYS A 184 -8.82 6.05 5.27
N LEU A 185 -7.62 6.27 5.84
CA LEU A 185 -6.71 5.20 6.27
C LEU A 185 -7.31 4.30 7.37
N GLN A 186 -8.08 4.88 8.30
CA GLN A 186 -8.82 4.13 9.31
C GLN A 186 -9.89 3.23 8.69
N GLN A 187 -10.68 3.74 7.72
CA GLN A 187 -11.67 2.93 7.01
C GLN A 187 -11.00 1.81 6.20
N TYR A 188 -9.92 2.12 5.47
CA TYR A 188 -9.12 1.12 4.78
C TYR A 188 -8.69 -0.01 5.72
N SER A 189 -8.14 0.33 6.89
CA SER A 189 -7.64 -0.65 7.86
C SER A 189 -8.76 -1.57 8.37
N GLY A 190 -9.89 -1.00 8.79
CA GLY A 190 -11.05 -1.77 9.23
C GLY A 190 -11.56 -2.71 8.14
N VAL A 191 -11.74 -2.22 6.91
CA VAL A 191 -12.24 -3.01 5.77
C VAL A 191 -11.26 -4.12 5.37
N SER A 192 -9.97 -3.80 5.23
CA SER A 192 -8.95 -4.76 4.81
C SER A 192 -8.77 -5.89 5.82
N ILE A 193 -8.78 -5.58 7.13
CA ILE A 193 -8.68 -6.59 8.19
C ILE A 193 -9.95 -7.46 8.23
N LEU A 194 -11.14 -6.88 8.09
CA LEU A 194 -12.40 -7.64 8.01
C LEU A 194 -12.41 -8.60 6.83
N ARG A 195 -12.00 -8.14 5.64
CA ARG A 195 -11.89 -8.96 4.43
C ARG A 195 -10.91 -10.12 4.64
N ALA A 196 -9.74 -9.85 5.20
CA ALA A 196 -8.74 -10.88 5.50
C ALA A 196 -9.26 -11.94 6.49
N ARG A 197 -9.91 -11.52 7.58
CA ARG A 197 -10.53 -12.44 8.56
C ARG A 197 -11.61 -13.32 7.91
N LYS A 198 -12.48 -12.73 7.09
CA LYS A 198 -13.53 -13.47 6.36
C LYS A 198 -12.92 -14.51 5.40
N ASN A 199 -11.84 -14.16 4.71
CA ASN A 199 -11.13 -15.08 3.82
C ASN A 199 -10.50 -16.25 4.59
N GLN A 200 -9.90 -16.00 5.76
CA GLN A 200 -9.35 -17.06 6.62
C GLN A 200 -10.43 -18.01 7.15
N GLN A 201 -11.61 -17.49 7.50
CA GLN A 201 -12.72 -18.32 7.95
C GLN A 201 -13.25 -19.22 6.83
N GLN A 202 -13.42 -18.67 5.62
CA GLN A 202 -13.84 -19.46 4.45
C GLN A 202 -12.82 -20.54 4.05
N GLN A 203 -11.52 -20.27 4.20
CA GLN A 203 -10.48 -21.27 3.95
C GLN A 203 -10.57 -22.43 4.95
N LYS A 204 -10.75 -22.13 6.24
CA LYS A 204 -10.93 -23.16 7.29
C LYS A 204 -12.18 -24.00 7.07
N ASP A 205 -13.28 -23.39 6.66
CA ASP A 205 -14.54 -24.11 6.39
C ASP A 205 -14.40 -25.05 5.17
N LYS A 206 -13.63 -24.66 4.16
CA LYS A 206 -13.32 -25.50 2.98
C LYS A 206 -12.39 -26.67 3.32
N GLU A 207 -11.35 -26.44 4.12
CA GLU A 207 -10.44 -27.49 4.58
C GLU A 207 -11.15 -28.52 5.46
N SER A 208 -12.00 -28.06 6.37
CA SER A 208 -12.82 -28.91 7.27
C SER A 208 -13.87 -29.75 6.54
N SER A 209 -14.23 -29.37 5.32
CA SER A 209 -15.19 -30.09 4.47
C SER A 209 -14.53 -31.15 3.58
N SER A 210 -13.20 -31.19 3.51
CA SER A 210 -12.43 -32.13 2.66
C SER A 210 -11.92 -33.38 3.38
N SER A 211 -12.05 -33.44 4.71
CA SER A 211 -11.68 -34.56 5.57
C SER A 211 -12.92 -35.20 6.22
N SER A 212 -13.67 -35.99 5.46
CA SER A 212 -14.83 -36.71 6.00
C SER A 212 -14.40 -37.86 6.91
N SER A 213 -14.68 -37.77 8.22
CA SER A 213 -15.30 -38.84 9.03
C SER A 213 -15.55 -38.38 10.49
N GLU A 214 -16.80 -38.58 10.91
CA GLU A 214 -17.30 -38.71 12.28
C GLU A 214 -17.43 -37.46 13.17
N SER A 215 -18.69 -37.04 13.30
CA SER A 215 -19.33 -36.51 14.52
C SER A 215 -18.53 -35.51 15.36
N SER A 216 -18.71 -34.22 15.05
CA SER A 216 -19.17 -33.27 16.05
C SER A 216 -19.63 -32.00 15.36
N THR A 217 -20.78 -31.52 15.80
CA THR A 217 -21.37 -30.22 15.48
C THR A 217 -20.49 -29.11 16.09
N THR A 218 -19.27 -28.91 15.61
CA THR A 218 -18.53 -27.67 15.89
C THR A 218 -19.04 -26.62 14.91
N ALA A 219 -20.24 -26.11 15.21
CA ALA A 219 -20.57 -24.75 14.83
C ALA A 219 -19.35 -23.90 15.21
N THR A 220 -18.75 -23.21 14.25
CA THR A 220 -17.68 -22.24 14.46
C THR A 220 -18.24 -21.20 15.43
N THR A 221 -18.08 -21.43 16.74
CA THR A 221 -18.61 -20.53 17.76
C THR A 221 -17.75 -19.28 17.71
N THR A 222 -18.19 -18.30 16.93
CA THR A 222 -17.67 -16.94 16.99
C THR A 222 -17.73 -16.53 18.46
N THR A 223 -16.55 -16.32 19.05
CA THR A 223 -16.48 -15.93 20.45
C THR A 223 -17.07 -14.53 20.58
N ALA A 224 -17.67 -14.20 21.72
CA ALA A 224 -18.20 -12.86 21.92
C ALA A 224 -17.12 -11.78 21.72
N ALA A 225 -15.85 -12.08 22.06
CA ALA A 225 -14.69 -11.23 21.77
C ALA A 225 -14.46 -10.99 20.27
N SER A 226 -14.64 -12.02 19.44
CA SER A 226 -14.59 -11.90 17.98
C SER A 226 -15.75 -11.05 17.44
N GLU A 227 -16.97 -11.20 17.96
CA GLU A 227 -18.12 -10.39 17.54
C GLU A 227 -17.92 -8.90 17.89
N LEU A 228 -17.46 -8.62 19.11
CA LEU A 228 -17.15 -7.26 19.53
C LEU A 228 -16.00 -6.68 18.69
N PHE A 229 -14.94 -7.46 18.43
CA PHE A 229 -13.84 -7.01 17.59
C PHE A 229 -14.30 -6.70 16.15
N GLU A 230 -15.10 -7.57 15.54
CA GLU A 230 -15.68 -7.30 14.22
C GLU A 230 -16.57 -6.05 14.19
N LYS A 231 -17.29 -5.78 15.28
CA LYS A 231 -18.05 -4.53 15.43
C LYS A 231 -17.12 -3.33 15.51
N LEU A 232 -16.05 -3.40 16.30
CA LEU A 232 -15.06 -2.32 16.44
C LEU A 232 -14.34 -2.01 15.12
N LEU A 233 -14.11 -3.03 14.28
CA LEU A 233 -13.57 -2.86 12.94
C LEU A 233 -14.53 -2.16 11.95
N LYS A 234 -15.82 -2.02 12.28
CA LYS A 234 -16.86 -1.43 11.42
C LYS A 234 -17.27 -0.01 11.80
N ILE A 235 -17.00 0.41 13.02
CA ILE A 235 -17.42 1.71 13.54
C ILE A 235 -16.30 2.73 13.45
N ASP A 236 -16.65 4.00 13.64
CA ASP A 236 -15.67 5.08 13.75
C ASP A 236 -14.80 4.91 15.00
N THR A 237 -13.50 5.18 14.85
CA THR A 237 -12.51 5.16 15.92
C THR A 237 -12.84 6.15 17.03
N ALA A 238 -13.57 7.23 16.73
CA ALA A 238 -13.99 8.22 17.73
C ALA A 238 -14.90 7.64 18.83
N ILE A 239 -15.66 6.59 18.52
CA ILE A 239 -16.64 5.98 19.44
C ILE A 239 -16.19 4.61 19.98
N TRP A 240 -14.94 4.22 19.73
CA TRP A 240 -14.39 2.96 20.25
C TRP A 240 -14.52 2.84 21.76
N ASP A 241 -14.22 3.90 22.51
CA ASP A 241 -14.16 3.83 23.96
C ASP A 241 -15.53 3.50 24.56
N GLU A 242 -16.60 4.12 24.05
CA GLU A 242 -17.99 3.87 24.45
C GLU A 242 -18.40 2.44 24.09
N GLU A 243 -18.10 2.00 22.87
CA GLU A 243 -18.49 0.67 22.41
C GLU A 243 -17.74 -0.46 23.13
N ILE A 244 -16.45 -0.25 23.45
CA ILE A 244 -15.68 -1.19 24.26
C ILE A 244 -16.31 -1.31 25.65
N GLN A 245 -16.59 -0.18 26.34
CA GLN A 245 -17.23 -0.20 27.66
C GLN A 245 -18.59 -0.89 27.65
N LYS A 246 -19.42 -0.60 26.63
CA LYS A 246 -20.71 -1.24 26.42
C LYS A 246 -20.57 -2.75 26.21
N GLY A 247 -19.62 -3.18 25.39
CA GLY A 247 -19.30 -4.58 25.16
C GLY A 247 -18.87 -5.30 26.43
N MET A 248 -18.01 -4.67 27.26
CA MET A 248 -17.57 -5.24 28.54
C MET A 248 -18.71 -5.35 29.56
N SER A 249 -19.66 -4.41 29.57
CA SER A 249 -20.76 -4.39 30.53
C SER A 249 -21.94 -5.29 30.14
N SER A 250 -22.17 -5.48 28.84
CA SER A 250 -23.36 -6.18 28.33
C SER A 250 -23.13 -7.68 28.11
N ILE A 251 -21.89 -8.12 28.00
CA ILE A 251 -21.54 -9.49 27.64
C ILE A 251 -20.96 -10.20 28.88
N SER A 252 -21.74 -11.11 29.47
CA SER A 252 -21.44 -11.83 30.73
C SER A 252 -20.12 -12.61 30.75
N ASP A 253 -19.52 -12.91 29.59
CA ASP A 253 -18.27 -13.67 29.46
C ASP A 253 -17.16 -12.88 28.72
N MET A 254 -17.32 -11.56 28.57
CA MET A 254 -16.31 -10.70 27.97
C MET A 254 -15.31 -10.21 29.00
N SER A 255 -14.02 -10.23 28.65
CA SER A 255 -12.99 -9.51 29.38
C SER A 255 -12.09 -8.74 28.43
N THR A 256 -11.44 -7.69 28.93
CA THR A 256 -10.46 -6.91 28.16
C THR A 256 -9.34 -7.82 27.64
N GLN A 257 -8.90 -8.79 28.44
CA GLN A 257 -7.89 -9.77 28.03
C GLN A 257 -8.35 -10.65 26.86
N LYS A 258 -9.62 -11.10 26.85
CA LYS A 258 -10.14 -11.89 25.72
C LYS A 258 -10.18 -11.07 24.43
N LEU A 259 -10.57 -9.80 24.51
CA LEU A 259 -10.56 -8.89 23.37
C LEU A 259 -9.13 -8.61 22.88
N ILE A 260 -8.19 -8.31 23.79
CA ILE A 260 -6.77 -8.09 23.45
C ILE A 260 -6.19 -9.33 22.76
N ASN A 261 -6.44 -10.53 23.29
CA ASN A 261 -5.94 -11.77 22.69
C ASN A 261 -6.48 -11.98 21.27
N GLU A 262 -7.75 -11.62 21.00
CA GLU A 262 -8.33 -11.72 19.66
C GLU A 262 -7.73 -10.69 18.69
N ILE A 263 -7.44 -9.47 19.16
CA ILE A 263 -6.75 -8.44 18.37
C ILE A 263 -5.31 -8.87 18.07
N GLN A 264 -4.57 -9.37 19.06
CA GLN A 264 -3.19 -9.86 18.90
C GLN A 264 -3.12 -11.04 17.93
N LYS A 265 -4.03 -12.00 18.05
CA LYS A 265 -4.15 -13.10 17.09
C LYS A 265 -4.34 -12.60 15.67
N THR A 266 -5.16 -11.56 15.47
CA THR A 266 -5.36 -10.94 14.16
C THR A 266 -4.11 -10.23 13.65
N MET A 267 -3.40 -9.53 14.54
CA MET A 267 -2.10 -8.93 14.20
C MET A 267 -1.14 -10.01 13.66
N GLU A 268 -1.05 -11.14 14.34
CA GLU A 268 -0.17 -12.25 13.94
C GLU A 268 -0.60 -12.94 12.65
N THR A 269 -1.90 -13.21 12.47
CA THR A 269 -2.36 -14.00 11.32
C THR A 269 -2.62 -13.18 10.06
N VAL A 270 -2.96 -11.89 10.21
CA VAL A 270 -3.29 -11.01 9.08
C VAL A 270 -2.13 -10.06 8.79
N VAL A 271 -1.74 -9.26 9.79
CA VAL A 271 -0.82 -8.13 9.55
C VAL A 271 0.63 -8.59 9.38
N LEU A 272 1.09 -9.56 10.17
CA LEU A 272 2.42 -10.14 9.99
C LEU A 272 2.55 -11.05 8.76
N GLY A 273 1.43 -11.41 8.13
CA GLY A 273 1.41 -12.11 6.85
C GLY A 273 1.59 -11.20 5.62
N LEU A 274 1.55 -9.88 5.81
CA LEU A 274 1.77 -8.89 4.76
C LEU A 274 3.27 -8.73 4.45
N GLU A 275 3.58 -8.12 3.30
CA GLU A 275 4.97 -7.85 2.91
C GLU A 275 5.67 -6.97 3.96
N ASN A 276 6.83 -7.44 4.43
CA ASN A 276 7.57 -6.77 5.49
C ASN A 276 8.00 -5.36 5.06
N GLY A 277 7.58 -4.37 5.85
CA GLY A 277 7.88 -2.95 5.59
C GLY A 277 6.95 -2.27 4.59
N SER A 278 5.96 -2.98 4.05
CA SER A 278 4.89 -2.37 3.22
C SER A 278 4.08 -1.35 4.02
N MET A 279 3.50 -0.38 3.32
CA MET A 279 2.60 0.59 3.93
C MET A 279 1.34 -0.11 4.45
N ALA A 280 0.81 -1.09 3.73
CA ALA A 280 -0.31 -1.89 4.21
C ALA A 280 -0.05 -2.52 5.59
N GLN A 281 1.13 -3.12 5.78
CA GLN A 281 1.53 -3.67 7.08
C GLN A 281 1.60 -2.59 8.16
N ARG A 282 2.23 -1.45 7.86
CA ARG A 282 2.40 -0.36 8.83
C ARG A 282 1.07 0.23 9.29
N VAL A 283 0.22 0.61 8.34
CA VAL A 283 -1.07 1.28 8.60
C VAL A 283 -2.01 0.35 9.38
N GLN A 284 -2.15 -0.91 8.97
CA GLN A 284 -2.99 -1.88 9.69
C GLN A 284 -2.44 -2.21 11.09
N ALA A 285 -1.11 -2.28 11.24
CA ALA A 285 -0.49 -2.52 12.53
C ALA A 285 -0.69 -1.34 13.49
N GLU A 286 -0.53 -0.10 13.03
CA GLU A 286 -0.79 1.10 13.84
C GLU A 286 -2.25 1.16 14.29
N TYR A 287 -3.19 0.90 13.37
CA TYR A 287 -4.62 0.85 13.66
C TYR A 287 -4.98 -0.17 14.77
N LEU A 288 -4.46 -1.40 14.66
CA LEU A 288 -4.71 -2.43 15.68
C LEU A 288 -3.97 -2.15 16.99
N ARG A 289 -2.76 -1.55 16.95
CA ARG A 289 -2.05 -1.14 18.17
C ARG A 289 -2.80 -0.06 18.92
N GLU A 290 -3.32 0.94 18.21
CA GLU A 290 -4.16 1.97 18.81
C GLU A 290 -5.36 1.33 19.52
N LEU A 291 -6.06 0.40 18.85
CA LEU A 291 -7.18 -0.31 19.46
C LEU A 291 -6.78 -1.05 20.75
N VAL A 292 -5.64 -1.75 20.76
CA VAL A 292 -5.10 -2.39 21.98
C VAL A 292 -4.87 -1.36 23.09
N THR A 293 -4.19 -0.26 22.77
CA THR A 293 -3.93 0.83 23.73
C THR A 293 -5.21 1.39 24.33
N ARG A 294 -6.29 1.53 23.54
CA ARG A 294 -7.58 2.01 24.05
C ARG A 294 -8.27 0.99 24.96
N VAL A 295 -8.21 -0.30 24.61
CA VAL A 295 -8.74 -1.37 25.48
C VAL A 295 -7.99 -1.42 26.81
N GLU A 296 -6.65 -1.31 26.79
CA GLU A 296 -5.82 -1.26 28.00
C GLU A 296 -6.12 -0.01 28.84
N ALA A 297 -6.33 1.15 28.21
CA ALA A 297 -6.69 2.37 28.91
C ALA A 297 -8.04 2.28 29.63
N ILE A 298 -9.00 1.54 29.07
CA ILE A 298 -10.29 1.26 29.72
C ILE A 298 -10.10 0.29 30.89
N GLN A 299 -9.28 -0.75 30.71
CA GLN A 299 -8.96 -1.69 31.79
C GLN A 299 -8.32 -0.98 32.99
N ALA A 300 -7.43 -0.01 32.75
CA ALA A 300 -6.78 0.75 33.82
C ALA A 300 -7.73 1.71 34.58
N LYS A 301 -8.89 2.04 34.00
CA LYS A 301 -9.91 2.92 34.59
C LYS A 301 -11.02 2.17 35.33
N ALA A 302 -11.14 0.85 35.11
CA ALA A 302 -12.13 -0.03 35.71
C ALA A 302 -11.65 -0.55 37.07
#